data_AF-A0A3S0CPV7-F1
#
_entry.id   AF-A0A3S0CPV7-F1
#
_cell.length_a   1.000
_cell.length_b   1.000
_cell.length_c   1.000
_cell.angle_alpha   90.00
_cell.angle_beta   90.00
_cell.angle_gamma   90.00
#
_symmetry.space_group_name_H-M   'P 1'
#
loop_
_entity.id
_entity.type
_entity.pdbx_description
1 polymer ?
#
loop_
_entity_poly.entity_id
_entity_poly.type
_entity_poly.pdbx_seq_one_letter_code
_entity_poly.pdbx_strand_id
1 'polypeptide(L)'
;MTFSLFDTIILTIISIFTLLGLYKGFIQVFINLLGVIVSIILSVALYPYVKSILSDQLKNDIFASILSGSVSYLFLYTILNMINSKLLALLEPMRSNIFDRFFGLILGFIKGGVIAIILFATIVIYMNHTQNIVKIHDLSNIKNKNYPYWIKSSTTVPYLENYLKQIMKFMPSQISQINVNRNEISSPNQKTEQIDNINQNNKIIENKEDNVILEKDEEEEDTKNIINFIKNLLF
;
A
#
# COMPACT_ATOMS: atom_id res chain seq x y z
N MET A 1 -13.53 31.79 9.33
CA MET A 1 -13.13 30.58 8.58
C MET A 1 -11.88 30.93 7.80
N THR A 2 -10.75 30.30 8.10
CA THR A 2 -9.51 30.47 7.32
C THR A 2 -9.45 29.35 6.29
N PHE A 3 -9.40 29.68 5.01
CA PHE A 3 -9.17 28.70 3.96
C PHE A 3 -7.74 28.16 4.11
N SER A 4 -7.60 26.85 4.31
CA SER A 4 -6.30 26.20 4.31
C SER A 4 -5.78 26.04 2.88
N LEU A 5 -4.45 25.98 2.71
CA LEU A 5 -3.83 25.60 1.43
C LEU A 5 -4.41 24.28 0.89
N PHE A 6 -4.75 23.34 1.79
CA PHE A 6 -5.38 22.08 1.43
C PHE A 6 -6.78 22.27 0.81
N ASP A 7 -7.58 23.18 1.38
CA ASP A 7 -8.92 23.50 0.85
C ASP A 7 -8.82 24.10 -0.54
N THR A 8 -7.84 25.00 -0.76
CA THR A 8 -7.59 25.61 -2.06
C THR A 8 -7.20 24.55 -3.10
N ILE A 9 -6.34 23.59 -2.75
CA ILE A 9 -5.93 22.50 -3.66
C ILE A 9 -7.13 21.64 -4.05
N ILE A 10 -7.94 21.21 -3.08
CA ILE A 10 -9.11 20.37 -3.36
C ILE A 10 -10.14 21.13 -4.21
N LEU A 11 -10.45 22.37 -3.85
CA LEU A 11 -11.38 23.19 -4.61
C LEU A 11 -10.89 23.39 -6.05
N THR A 12 -9.59 23.61 -6.23
CA THR A 12 -8.96 23.75 -7.55
C THR A 12 -9.10 22.47 -8.37
N ILE A 13 -8.82 21.30 -7.78
CA ILE A 13 -8.99 20.01 -8.46
C ILE A 13 -10.44 19.83 -8.90
N ILE A 14 -11.39 20.00 -7.97
CA ILE A 14 -12.82 19.85 -8.27
C ILE A 14 -13.24 20.83 -9.38
N SER A 15 -12.80 22.09 -9.28
CA SER A 15 -13.11 23.12 -10.28
C SER A 15 -12.57 22.76 -11.66
N ILE A 16 -11.31 22.33 -11.76
CA ILE A 16 -10.70 21.90 -13.03
C ILE A 16 -11.49 20.74 -13.64
N PHE A 17 -11.79 19.70 -12.87
CA PHE A 17 -12.55 18.55 -13.38
C PHE A 17 -13.98 18.92 -13.78
N THR A 18 -14.62 19.83 -13.04
CA THR A 18 -15.93 20.37 -13.37
C THR A 18 -15.90 21.14 -14.70
N LEU A 19 -14.90 22.02 -14.89
CA LEU A 19 -14.72 22.80 -16.11
C LEU A 19 -14.38 21.91 -17.31
N LEU A 20 -13.54 20.88 -17.10
CA LEU A 20 -13.24 19.88 -18.13
C LEU A 20 -14.48 19.07 -18.51
N GLY A 21 -15.35 18.76 -17.54
CA GLY A 21 -16.64 18.12 -17.79
C GLY A 21 -17.58 18.98 -18.63
N LEU A 22 -17.64 20.28 -18.32
CA LEU A 22 -18.39 21.26 -19.10
C LEU A 22 -17.88 21.38 -20.55
N TYR A 23 -16.55 21.38 -20.75
CA TYR A 23 -15.93 21.48 -22.08
C TYR A 23 -16.11 20.20 -22.91
N LYS A 24 -15.95 19.02 -22.29
CA LYS A 24 -16.03 17.73 -22.99
C LYS A 24 -17.47 17.29 -23.28
N GLY A 25 -18.43 17.69 -22.44
CA GLY A 25 -19.83 17.26 -22.55
C GLY A 25 -20.11 15.91 -21.88
N PHE A 26 -21.38 15.66 -21.59
CA PHE A 26 -21.87 14.48 -20.87
C PHE A 26 -21.57 13.19 -21.61
N ILE A 27 -21.91 13.11 -22.90
CA ILE A 27 -21.71 11.90 -23.72
C ILE A 27 -20.24 11.47 -23.68
N GLN A 28 -19.32 12.42 -23.78
CA GLN A 28 -17.88 12.12 -23.73
C GLN A 28 -17.43 11.65 -22.35
N VAL A 29 -17.88 12.31 -21.28
CA VAL A 29 -17.53 11.90 -19.92
C VAL A 29 -18.13 10.53 -19.58
N PHE A 30 -19.35 10.27 -20.03
CA PHE A 30 -20.08 9.02 -19.78
C PHE A 30 -19.48 7.83 -20.53
N ILE A 31 -19.18 7.97 -21.83
CA ILE A 31 -18.52 6.90 -22.62
C ILE A 31 -17.14 6.60 -22.06
N ASN A 32 -16.38 7.61 -21.65
CA ASN A 32 -15.09 7.39 -21.00
C ASN A 32 -15.23 6.67 -19.65
N LEU A 33 -16.26 6.98 -18.88
CA LEU A 33 -16.53 6.31 -17.61
C LEU A 33 -16.89 4.84 -17.83
N LEU A 34 -17.74 4.55 -18.81
CA LEU A 34 -18.05 3.18 -19.23
C LEU A 34 -16.80 2.45 -19.70
N GLY A 35 -15.94 3.10 -20.48
CA GLY A 35 -14.66 2.55 -20.92
C GLY A 35 -13.79 2.09 -19.75
N VAL A 36 -13.67 2.91 -18.70
CA VAL A 36 -12.93 2.54 -17.48
C VAL A 36 -13.56 1.32 -16.80
N ILE A 37 -14.89 1.29 -16.64
CA ILE A 37 -15.60 0.18 -15.99
C ILE A 37 -15.39 -1.13 -16.76
N VAL A 38 -15.59 -1.11 -18.09
CA VAL A 38 -15.38 -2.29 -18.93
C VAL A 38 -13.91 -2.73 -18.91
N SER A 39 -12.97 -1.78 -18.90
CA SER A 39 -11.53 -2.10 -18.81
C SER A 39 -11.17 -2.82 -17.52
N ILE A 40 -11.74 -2.41 -16.38
CA ILE A 40 -11.53 -3.07 -15.08
C ILE A 40 -12.05 -4.51 -15.14
N ILE A 41 -13.26 -4.72 -15.67
CA ILE A 41 -13.89 -6.04 -15.75
C ILE A 41 -13.06 -6.97 -16.65
N LEU A 42 -12.69 -6.53 -17.85
CA LEU A 42 -11.87 -7.31 -18.78
C LEU A 42 -10.47 -7.57 -18.21
N SER A 43 -9.93 -6.65 -17.40
CA SER A 43 -8.61 -6.82 -16.80
C SER A 43 -8.55 -7.98 -15.83
N VAL A 44 -9.65 -8.31 -15.15
CA VAL A 44 -9.71 -9.49 -14.27
C VAL A 44 -9.53 -10.78 -15.08
N ALA A 45 -10.10 -10.84 -16.29
CA ALA A 45 -9.93 -11.98 -17.18
C ALA A 45 -8.51 -12.07 -17.78
N LEU A 46 -7.86 -10.92 -18.00
CA LEU A 46 -6.50 -10.86 -18.54
C LEU A 46 -5.39 -11.07 -17.49
N TYR A 47 -5.69 -10.79 -16.22
CA TYR A 47 -4.79 -10.95 -15.08
C TYR A 47 -4.01 -12.27 -15.03
N PRO A 48 -4.63 -13.48 -15.13
CA PRO A 48 -3.88 -14.73 -15.01
C PRO A 48 -2.81 -14.91 -16.10
N TYR A 49 -3.10 -14.48 -17.33
CA TYR A 49 -2.16 -14.56 -18.45
C TYR A 49 -0.95 -13.66 -18.22
N VAL A 50 -1.19 -12.43 -17.82
CA VAL A 50 -0.13 -11.44 -17.56
C VAL A 50 0.69 -11.84 -16.32
N LYS A 51 0.04 -12.40 -15.30
CA LYS A 51 0.73 -12.92 -14.11
C LYS A 51 1.70 -14.04 -14.44
N SER A 52 1.31 -15.00 -15.29
CA SER A 52 2.19 -16.10 -15.69
C SER A 52 3.45 -15.63 -16.40
N ILE A 53 3.41 -14.50 -17.11
CA ILE A 53 4.56 -13.95 -17.83
C ILE A 53 5.47 -13.17 -16.86
N LEU A 54 4.87 -12.46 -15.90
CA LEU A 54 5.59 -11.61 -14.95
C LEU A 54 6.14 -12.38 -13.73
N SER A 55 5.55 -13.52 -13.37
CA SER A 55 6.05 -14.37 -12.29
C SER A 55 7.47 -14.87 -12.54
N ASP A 56 7.83 -15.06 -13.81
CA ASP A 56 9.15 -15.55 -14.19
C ASP A 56 10.25 -14.49 -14.02
N GLN A 57 9.88 -13.22 -13.94
CA GLN A 57 10.81 -12.09 -13.86
C GLN A 57 10.91 -11.47 -12.45
N LEU A 58 9.99 -11.80 -11.54
CA LEU A 58 9.85 -11.14 -10.25
C LEU A 58 9.92 -12.13 -9.08
N LYS A 59 10.89 -11.93 -8.18
CA LYS A 59 11.09 -12.77 -6.99
C LYS A 59 10.05 -12.56 -5.88
N ASN A 60 9.27 -11.47 -5.94
CA ASN A 60 8.29 -11.12 -4.91
C ASN A 60 6.87 -11.24 -5.48
N ASP A 61 6.11 -12.22 -4.97
CA ASP A 61 4.77 -12.57 -5.44
C ASP A 61 3.74 -11.45 -5.27
N ILE A 62 3.88 -10.62 -4.23
CA ILE A 62 2.99 -9.49 -3.96
C ILE A 62 3.20 -8.41 -5.02
N PHE A 63 4.47 -8.06 -5.28
CA PHE A 63 4.81 -7.10 -6.33
C PHE A 63 4.42 -7.60 -7.71
N ALA A 64 4.65 -8.89 -8.00
CA ALA A 64 4.22 -9.50 -9.25
C ALA A 64 2.70 -9.43 -9.43
N SER A 65 1.91 -9.68 -8.38
CA SER A 65 0.46 -9.64 -8.46
C SER A 65 -0.08 -8.22 -8.68
N ILE A 66 0.43 -7.22 -7.95
CA ILE A 66 0.03 -5.81 -8.12
C ILE A 66 0.42 -5.31 -9.51
N LEU A 67 1.64 -5.62 -9.96
CA LEU A 67 2.12 -5.17 -11.26
C LEU A 67 1.34 -5.83 -12.39
N SER A 68 1.06 -7.14 -12.29
CA SER A 68 0.29 -7.86 -13.29
C SER A 68 -1.13 -7.30 -13.44
N GLY A 69 -1.81 -7.03 -12.33
CA GLY A 69 -3.13 -6.38 -12.37
C GLY A 69 -3.07 -4.99 -13.00
N SER A 70 -2.06 -4.20 -12.65
CA SER A 70 -1.88 -2.84 -13.18
C SER A 70 -1.59 -2.84 -14.67
N VAL A 71 -0.70 -3.73 -15.13
CA VAL A 71 -0.34 -3.88 -16.55
C VAL A 71 -1.54 -4.36 -17.37
N SER A 72 -2.27 -5.38 -16.89
CA SER A 72 -3.49 -5.85 -17.55
C SER A 72 -4.51 -4.74 -17.72
N TYR A 73 -4.72 -3.93 -16.68
CA TYR A 73 -5.66 -2.81 -16.74
C TYR A 73 -5.20 -1.75 -17.73
N LEU A 74 -3.94 -1.32 -17.67
CA LEU A 74 -3.42 -0.28 -18.56
C LEU A 74 -3.47 -0.71 -20.03
N PHE A 75 -3.13 -1.97 -20.32
CA PHE A 75 -3.18 -2.52 -21.66
C PHE A 75 -4.60 -2.49 -22.23
N LEU A 76 -5.58 -3.03 -21.49
CA LEU A 76 -6.98 -3.03 -21.91
C LEU A 76 -7.59 -1.64 -21.98
N TYR A 77 -7.27 -0.79 -21.00
CA TYR A 77 -7.72 0.60 -21.00
C TYR A 77 -7.25 1.34 -22.24
N THR A 78 -6.00 1.13 -22.67
CA THR A 78 -5.47 1.76 -23.89
C THR A 78 -6.25 1.33 -25.13
N ILE A 79 -6.52 0.02 -25.28
CA ILE A 79 -7.30 -0.53 -26.39
C ILE A 79 -8.73 0.03 -26.40
N LEU A 80 -9.41 0.00 -25.25
CA LEU A 80 -10.77 0.52 -25.13
C LEU A 80 -10.83 2.02 -25.37
N ASN A 81 -9.82 2.77 -24.94
CA ASN A 81 -9.75 4.20 -25.18
C ASN A 81 -9.61 4.54 -26.68
N MET A 82 -8.88 3.72 -27.45
CA MET A 82 -8.81 3.86 -28.91
C MET A 82 -10.18 3.62 -29.57
N ILE A 83 -10.91 2.60 -29.10
CA ILE A 83 -12.27 2.29 -29.59
C ILE A 83 -13.24 3.43 -29.23
N ASN A 84 -13.20 3.89 -27.97
CA ASN A 84 -14.02 5.00 -27.49
C ASN A 84 -13.79 6.27 -28.29
N SER A 85 -12.54 6.56 -28.66
CA SER A 85 -12.21 7.75 -29.47
C SER A 85 -12.89 7.71 -30.84
N LYS A 86 -12.96 6.53 -31.48
CA LYS A 86 -13.70 6.34 -32.74
C LYS A 86 -15.21 6.45 -32.53
N LEU A 87 -15.74 5.85 -31.45
CA LEU A 87 -17.15 5.93 -31.10
C LEU A 87 -17.59 7.39 -30.84
N LEU A 88 -16.75 8.16 -30.17
CA LEU A 88 -16.99 9.58 -29.89
C LEU A 88 -16.98 10.44 -31.16
N ALA A 89 -16.14 10.11 -32.15
CA ALA A 89 -16.15 10.80 -33.44
C ALA A 89 -17.47 10.58 -34.20
N LEU A 90 -18.06 9.40 -34.11
CA LEU A 90 -19.37 9.11 -34.72
C LEU A 90 -20.52 9.86 -34.05
N LEU A 91 -20.39 10.14 -32.75
CA LEU A 91 -21.41 10.84 -31.94
C LEU A 91 -21.19 12.35 -31.88
N GLU A 92 -20.16 12.87 -32.53
CA GLU A 92 -19.85 14.30 -32.58
C GLU A 92 -21.02 15.20 -33.00
N PRO A 93 -21.83 14.88 -34.04
CA PRO A 93 -22.94 15.75 -34.43
C PRO A 93 -24.06 15.84 -33.38
N MET A 94 -24.19 14.85 -32.48
CA MET A 94 -25.19 14.87 -31.39
C MET A 94 -24.71 15.65 -30.16
N ARG A 95 -23.43 16.04 -30.10
CA ARG A 95 -22.75 16.61 -28.92
C ARG A 95 -22.87 18.14 -28.81
N SER A 96 -23.42 18.84 -29.80
CA SER A 96 -23.48 20.31 -29.77
C SER A 96 -24.55 20.89 -28.85
N ASN A 97 -25.33 20.05 -28.16
CA ASN A 97 -26.46 20.49 -27.35
C ASN A 97 -26.01 21.10 -26.01
N ILE A 98 -26.66 22.17 -25.57
CA ILE A 98 -26.30 22.85 -24.31
C ILE A 98 -26.55 21.96 -23.09
N PHE A 99 -27.59 21.10 -23.17
CA PHE A 99 -27.90 20.12 -22.14
C PHE A 99 -26.78 19.10 -21.96
N ASP A 100 -26.11 18.66 -23.04
CA ASP A 100 -24.96 17.76 -22.95
C ASP A 100 -23.83 18.38 -22.12
N ARG A 101 -23.59 19.69 -22.27
CA ARG A 101 -22.59 20.41 -21.48
C ARG A 101 -22.98 20.56 -20.01
N PHE A 102 -24.25 20.83 -19.71
CA PHE A 102 -24.73 20.92 -18.32
C PHE A 102 -24.60 19.59 -17.57
N PHE A 103 -25.00 18.47 -18.19
CA PHE A 103 -24.80 17.15 -17.60
C PHE A 103 -23.31 16.79 -17.53
N GLY A 104 -22.49 17.26 -18.47
CA GLY A 104 -21.03 17.15 -18.43
C GLY A 104 -20.42 17.85 -17.23
N LEU A 105 -20.93 19.04 -16.85
CA LEU A 105 -20.52 19.76 -15.64
C LEU A 105 -20.81 18.92 -14.39
N ILE A 106 -22.02 18.38 -14.26
CA ILE A 106 -22.44 17.56 -13.11
C ILE A 106 -21.56 16.31 -12.99
N LEU A 107 -21.33 15.59 -14.09
CA LEU A 107 -20.44 14.43 -14.09
C LEU A 107 -18.98 14.82 -13.79
N GLY A 108 -18.52 15.97 -14.29
CA GLY A 108 -17.19 16.51 -14.01
C GLY A 108 -17.00 16.82 -12.53
N PHE A 109 -18.01 17.39 -11.87
CA PHE A 109 -18.02 17.65 -10.44
C PHE A 109 -17.95 16.36 -9.63
N ILE A 110 -18.80 15.36 -9.96
CA ILE A 110 -18.77 14.05 -9.30
C ILE A 110 -17.39 13.40 -9.45
N LYS A 111 -16.83 13.41 -10.67
CA LYS A 111 -15.50 12.88 -10.96
C LYS A 111 -14.41 13.60 -10.16
N GLY A 112 -14.45 14.93 -10.10
CA GLY A 112 -13.54 15.74 -9.30
C GLY A 112 -13.60 15.41 -7.82
N GLY A 113 -14.81 15.21 -7.28
CA GLY A 113 -15.02 14.77 -5.90
C GLY A 113 -14.44 13.38 -5.60
N VAL A 114 -14.65 12.41 -6.50
CA VAL A 114 -14.06 11.07 -6.38
C VAL A 114 -12.54 11.14 -6.34
N ILE A 115 -11.93 11.93 -7.23
CA ILE A 115 -10.47 12.13 -7.26
C ILE A 115 -9.97 12.80 -5.98
N ALA A 116 -10.68 13.79 -5.43
CA ALA A 116 -10.33 14.42 -4.17
C ALA A 116 -10.37 13.43 -2.99
N ILE A 117 -11.36 12.54 -2.94
CA ILE A 117 -11.44 11.47 -1.93
C ILE A 117 -10.26 10.50 -2.07
N ILE A 118 -9.93 10.08 -3.29
CA ILE A 118 -8.79 9.17 -3.55
C ILE A 118 -7.47 9.84 -3.13
N LEU A 119 -7.29 11.11 -3.45
CA LEU A 119 -6.11 11.89 -3.04
C LEU A 119 -5.99 11.95 -1.52
N PHE A 120 -7.08 12.29 -0.83
CA PHE A 120 -7.13 12.31 0.64
C PHE A 120 -6.84 10.94 1.24
N ALA A 121 -7.44 9.87 0.72
CA ALA A 121 -7.19 8.51 1.15
C ALA A 121 -5.72 8.11 0.97
N THR A 122 -5.09 8.49 -0.15
CA THR A 122 -3.67 8.24 -0.40
C THR A 122 -2.78 8.95 0.62
N ILE A 123 -3.08 10.21 0.95
CA ILE A 123 -2.38 10.98 1.98
C ILE A 123 -2.50 10.28 3.34
N VAL A 124 -3.72 9.86 3.72
CA VAL A 124 -3.96 9.14 4.98
C VAL A 124 -3.18 7.82 5.05
N ILE A 125 -3.17 7.04 3.96
CA ILE A 125 -2.42 5.77 3.88
C ILE A 125 -0.91 6.02 3.98
N TYR A 126 -0.38 7.00 3.26
CA TYR A 126 1.03 7.34 3.29
C TYR A 126 1.49 7.83 4.68
N MET A 127 0.68 8.68 5.31
CA MET A 127 0.92 9.13 6.68
C MET A 127 0.87 7.97 7.67
N ASN A 128 -0.08 7.05 7.50
CA ASN A 128 -0.17 5.87 8.33
C ASN A 128 1.09 4.99 8.22
N HIS A 129 1.60 4.76 7.00
CA HIS A 129 2.83 4.02 6.78
C HIS A 129 4.02 4.62 7.54
N THR A 130 4.13 5.94 7.56
CA THR A 130 5.27 6.65 8.14
C THR A 130 5.21 6.75 9.67
N GLN A 131 4.00 6.83 10.25
CA GLN A 131 3.80 7.23 11.64
C GLN A 131 2.98 6.21 12.46
N ASN A 132 2.66 5.01 11.91
CA ASN A 132 1.84 3.95 12.54
C ASN A 132 0.55 4.49 13.19
N ILE A 133 -0.11 5.45 12.53
CA ILE A 133 -1.19 6.25 13.16
C ILE A 133 -2.53 5.50 13.18
N VAL A 134 -2.79 4.58 12.24
CA VAL A 134 -4.13 4.07 11.94
C VAL A 134 -4.09 2.58 11.57
N LYS A 135 -4.69 1.71 12.39
CA LYS A 135 -5.05 0.35 11.94
C LYS A 135 -6.24 0.48 10.98
N ILE A 136 -6.38 -0.40 9.97
CA ILE A 136 -7.45 -0.27 8.96
C ILE A 136 -8.87 -0.22 9.60
N HIS A 137 -9.02 -0.82 10.78
CA HIS A 137 -10.23 -0.75 11.61
C HIS A 137 -10.48 0.65 12.27
N ASP A 138 -9.42 1.41 12.53
CA ASP A 138 -9.43 2.73 13.17
C ASP A 138 -9.65 3.89 12.20
N LEU A 139 -9.78 3.66 10.87
CA LEU A 139 -10.18 4.72 9.93
C LEU A 139 -11.59 5.27 10.23
N SER A 140 -12.40 4.52 10.97
CA SER A 140 -13.69 4.97 11.50
C SER A 140 -13.51 6.03 12.61
N ASN A 141 -12.37 6.01 13.31
CA ASN A 141 -11.98 6.82 14.45
C ASN A 141 -10.70 7.62 14.18
N ILE A 142 -10.55 8.18 12.98
CA ILE A 142 -9.48 9.15 12.72
C ILE A 142 -9.71 10.38 13.59
N LYS A 143 -9.20 10.34 14.83
CA LYS A 143 -9.17 11.51 15.70
C LYS A 143 -8.07 12.40 15.15
N ASN A 144 -8.50 13.62 14.82
CA ASN A 144 -7.80 14.81 14.30
C ASN A 144 -6.56 15.27 15.12
N LYS A 145 -5.94 14.39 15.92
CA LYS A 145 -4.87 14.70 16.87
C LYS A 145 -3.49 14.67 16.22
N ASN A 146 -3.31 13.87 15.16
CA ASN A 146 -1.99 13.65 14.53
C ASN A 146 -1.90 14.19 13.09
N TYR A 147 -2.90 14.92 12.60
CA TYR A 147 -2.77 15.57 11.30
C TYR A 147 -1.82 16.77 11.38
N PRO A 148 -0.98 16.99 10.36
CA PRO A 148 -0.18 18.20 10.27
C PRO A 148 -1.09 19.41 10.17
N TYR A 149 -0.57 20.56 10.59
CA TYR A 149 -1.33 21.79 10.75
C TYR A 149 -2.16 22.15 9.51
N TRP A 150 -1.61 21.96 8.30
CA TRP A 150 -2.27 22.27 7.04
C TRP A 150 -3.51 21.40 6.71
N ILE A 151 -3.60 20.18 7.23
CA ILE A 151 -4.81 19.33 7.13
C ILE A 151 -5.76 19.66 8.28
N LYS A 152 -5.24 19.85 9.50
CA LYS A 152 -6.06 20.11 10.68
C LYS A 152 -6.85 21.41 10.58
N SER A 153 -6.31 22.41 9.89
CA SER A 153 -6.95 23.70 9.63
C SER A 153 -7.97 23.68 8.48
N SER A 154 -8.16 22.54 7.81
CA SER A 154 -9.01 22.44 6.63
C SER A 154 -10.50 22.33 6.98
N THR A 155 -11.33 23.02 6.18
CA THR A 155 -12.79 22.89 6.25
C THR A 155 -13.32 21.70 5.44
N THR A 156 -12.58 21.24 4.42
CA THR A 156 -12.99 20.12 3.54
C THR A 156 -12.74 18.74 4.13
N VAL A 157 -11.79 18.61 5.06
CA VAL A 157 -11.43 17.32 5.68
C VAL A 157 -12.60 16.59 6.33
N PRO A 158 -13.46 17.21 7.18
CA PRO A 158 -14.58 16.51 7.80
C PRO A 158 -15.55 15.88 6.77
N TYR A 159 -15.77 16.55 5.64
CA TYR A 159 -16.60 16.02 4.56
C TYR A 159 -15.93 14.83 3.89
N LEU A 160 -14.66 14.96 3.52
CA LEU A 160 -13.87 13.87 2.91
C LEU A 160 -13.80 12.64 3.81
N GLU A 161 -13.61 12.82 5.11
CA GLU A 161 -13.64 11.73 6.08
C GLU A 161 -15.00 11.03 6.13
N ASN A 162 -16.10 11.79 6.14
CA ASN A 162 -17.43 11.20 6.16
C ASN A 162 -17.72 10.38 4.89
N TYR A 163 -17.33 10.89 3.72
CA TYR A 163 -17.46 10.15 2.46
C TYR A 163 -16.57 8.90 2.44
N LEU A 164 -15.32 9.02 2.90
CA LEU A 164 -14.41 7.88 3.00
C LEU A 164 -14.99 6.80 3.93
N LYS A 165 -15.54 7.17 5.09
CA LYS A 165 -16.19 6.23 6.01
C LYS A 165 -17.39 5.54 5.37
N GLN A 166 -18.18 6.24 4.57
CA GLN A 166 -19.29 5.63 3.84
C GLN A 166 -18.79 4.61 2.82
N ILE A 167 -17.75 4.94 2.05
CA ILE A 167 -17.13 4.02 1.08
C ILE A 167 -16.57 2.78 1.78
N MET A 168 -15.91 2.97 2.94
CA MET A 168 -15.35 1.87 3.71
C MET A 168 -16.40 0.87 4.21
N LYS A 169 -17.65 1.30 4.46
CA LYS A 169 -18.73 0.37 4.83
C LYS A 169 -19.08 -0.62 3.73
N PHE A 170 -18.82 -0.27 2.47
CA PHE A 170 -19.04 -1.14 1.32
C PHE A 170 -17.83 -2.01 0.99
N MET A 171 -16.67 -1.78 1.61
CA MET A 171 -15.53 -2.67 1.41
C MET A 171 -15.75 -4.00 2.13
N PRO A 172 -15.47 -5.14 1.47
CA PRO A 172 -15.58 -6.43 2.12
C PRO A 172 -14.55 -6.55 3.25
N SER A 173 -14.97 -7.13 4.38
CA SER A 173 -14.14 -7.30 5.57
C SER A 173 -12.87 -8.13 5.35
N GLN A 174 -12.73 -8.82 4.21
CA GLN A 174 -11.50 -9.55 3.86
C GLN A 174 -10.27 -8.63 3.69
N ILE A 175 -10.47 -7.37 3.28
CA ILE A 175 -9.38 -6.37 3.20
C ILE A 175 -8.83 -6.04 4.60
N SER A 176 -9.65 -6.21 5.65
CA SER A 176 -9.24 -5.97 7.05
C SER A 176 -8.34 -7.06 7.63
N GLN A 177 -8.27 -8.23 6.98
CA GLN A 177 -7.44 -9.37 7.39
C GLN A 177 -6.18 -9.53 6.54
N ILE A 178 -5.91 -8.60 5.61
CA ILE A 178 -4.62 -8.53 4.94
C ILE A 178 -3.59 -8.12 5.99
N ASN A 179 -3.10 -9.11 6.72
CA ASN A 179 -1.83 -9.06 7.43
C ASN A 179 -0.79 -8.87 6.33
N VAL A 180 -0.49 -7.62 5.99
CA VAL A 180 0.75 -7.31 5.27
C VAL A 180 1.85 -7.77 6.20
N ASN A 181 2.32 -9.00 5.98
CA ASN A 181 3.42 -9.59 6.69
C ASN A 181 4.66 -8.78 6.30
N ARG A 182 4.93 -7.73 7.08
CA ARG A 182 5.99 -6.73 6.83
C ARG A 182 7.40 -7.32 6.84
N ASN A 183 7.54 -8.63 7.04
CA ASN A 183 8.80 -9.35 7.01
C ASN A 183 9.24 -9.74 5.58
N GLU A 184 8.37 -9.63 4.57
CA GLU A 184 8.71 -9.99 3.18
C GLU A 184 9.15 -8.80 2.29
N ILE A 185 9.01 -7.56 2.79
CA ILE A 185 9.43 -6.33 2.07
C ILE A 185 10.76 -5.79 2.64
N SER A 186 11.39 -6.52 3.56
CA SER A 186 12.75 -6.19 4.01
C SER A 186 13.73 -6.32 2.84
N SER A 187 14.35 -5.19 2.53
CA SER A 187 15.61 -5.13 1.78
C SER A 187 16.61 -6.19 2.31
N PRO A 188 17.50 -6.71 1.46
CA PRO A 188 18.36 -7.87 1.78
C PRO A 188 19.32 -7.71 2.98
N ASN A 189 19.41 -6.54 3.62
CA ASN A 189 20.35 -6.26 4.70
C ASN A 189 19.98 -6.83 6.08
N GLN A 190 18.75 -7.28 6.33
CA GLN A 190 18.41 -7.86 7.65
C GLN A 190 18.75 -9.35 7.78
N LYS A 191 18.93 -10.08 6.67
CA LYS A 191 19.42 -11.47 6.74
C LYS A 191 20.88 -11.54 7.13
N THR A 192 21.70 -10.56 6.74
CA THR A 192 23.13 -10.54 7.05
C THR A 192 23.36 -10.29 8.55
N GLU A 193 22.67 -9.32 9.16
CA GLU A 193 22.80 -9.07 10.61
C GLU A 193 22.26 -10.20 11.49
N GLN A 194 21.23 -10.95 11.05
CA GLN A 194 20.77 -12.12 11.79
C GLN A 194 21.71 -13.31 11.67
N ILE A 195 22.30 -13.54 10.48
CA ILE A 195 23.30 -14.60 10.29
C ILE A 195 24.58 -14.28 11.07
N ASP A 196 25.00 -13.02 11.13
CA ASP A 196 26.19 -12.60 11.88
C ASP A 196 26.00 -12.71 13.40
N ASN A 197 24.81 -12.37 13.91
CA ASN A 197 24.47 -12.53 15.34
C ASN A 197 24.30 -14.00 15.74
N ILE A 198 23.77 -14.86 14.87
CA ILE A 198 23.68 -16.31 15.12
C ILE A 198 25.08 -16.93 15.11
N ASN A 199 25.94 -16.53 14.17
CA ASN A 199 27.32 -17.02 14.12
C ASN A 199 28.17 -16.51 15.30
N GLN A 200 27.97 -15.27 15.76
CA GLN A 200 28.63 -14.77 16.97
C GLN A 200 28.15 -15.50 18.23
N ASN A 201 26.84 -15.73 18.38
CA ASN A 201 26.30 -16.45 19.53
C ASN A 201 26.74 -17.92 19.54
N ASN A 202 26.80 -18.58 18.38
CA ASN A 202 27.28 -19.97 18.30
C ASN A 202 28.78 -20.07 18.62
N LYS A 203 29.59 -19.07 18.22
CA LYS A 203 31.01 -19.00 18.58
C LYS A 203 31.24 -18.72 20.08
N ILE A 204 30.31 -18.02 20.73
CA ILE A 204 30.33 -17.81 22.19
C ILE A 204 29.91 -19.08 22.93
N ILE A 205 29.00 -19.89 22.38
CA ILE A 205 28.56 -21.16 22.97
C ILE A 205 29.65 -22.23 22.84
N GLU A 206 30.29 -22.39 21.68
CA GLU A 206 31.45 -23.31 21.51
C GLU A 206 32.60 -22.95 22.46
N ASN A 207 32.98 -21.67 22.55
CA ASN A 207 34.04 -21.23 23.48
C ASN A 207 33.66 -21.41 24.96
N LYS A 208 32.37 -21.50 25.29
CA LYS A 208 31.90 -21.72 26.67
C LYS A 208 31.82 -23.21 27.00
N GLU A 209 31.52 -24.07 26.02
CA GLU A 209 31.58 -25.52 26.18
C GLU A 209 33.04 -26.01 26.29
N ASP A 210 33.96 -25.45 25.49
CA ASP A 210 35.39 -25.80 25.56
C ASP A 210 36.03 -25.38 26.90
N ASN A 211 35.64 -24.22 27.46
CA ASN A 211 36.14 -23.78 28.78
C ASN A 211 35.55 -24.59 29.95
N VAL A 212 34.33 -25.13 29.83
CA VAL A 212 33.70 -25.98 30.86
C VAL A 212 34.28 -27.41 30.86
N ILE A 213 34.81 -27.87 29.72
CA ILE A 213 35.52 -29.15 29.63
C ILE A 213 36.91 -29.02 30.26
N LEU A 214 37.62 -27.92 30.03
CA LEU A 214 38.93 -27.64 30.65
C LEU A 214 38.85 -27.47 32.18
N GLU A 215 37.80 -26.84 32.72
CA GLU A 215 37.61 -26.71 34.18
C GLU A 215 37.29 -28.05 34.88
N LYS A 216 36.71 -29.02 34.17
CA LYS A 216 36.41 -30.35 34.73
C LYS A 216 37.62 -31.29 34.75
N ASP A 217 38.56 -31.10 33.84
CA ASP A 217 39.78 -31.91 33.78
C ASP A 217 40.81 -31.45 34.85
N GLU A 218 40.82 -30.17 35.26
CA GLU A 218 41.67 -29.67 36.36
C GLU A 218 41.23 -30.17 37.75
N GLU A 219 39.93 -30.30 38.04
CA GLU A 219 39.46 -30.84 39.35
C GLU A 219 39.73 -32.35 39.52
N GLU A 220 39.83 -33.11 38.42
CA GLU A 220 40.11 -34.55 38.46
C GLU A 220 41.62 -34.88 38.61
N GLU A 221 42.51 -33.94 38.26
CA GLU A 221 43.96 -34.07 38.43
C GLU A 221 44.40 -33.73 39.87
N ASP A 222 43.78 -32.73 40.51
CA ASP A 222 44.06 -32.35 41.90
C ASP A 222 43.61 -33.40 42.91
N THR A 223 42.47 -34.06 42.68
CA THR A 223 42.00 -35.15 43.55
C THR A 223 42.88 -36.41 43.45
N LYS A 224 43.44 -36.72 42.28
CA LYS A 224 44.43 -37.81 42.12
C LYS A 224 45.76 -37.50 42.80
N ASN A 225 46.21 -36.24 42.76
CA ASN A 225 47.44 -35.82 43.44
C ASN A 225 47.32 -35.86 44.98
N ILE A 226 46.17 -35.48 45.53
CA ILE A 226 45.90 -35.58 46.98
C ILE A 226 45.84 -37.05 47.45
N ILE A 227 45.22 -37.95 46.66
CA ILE A 227 45.14 -39.38 46.99
C ILE A 227 46.53 -40.04 46.93
N ASN A 228 47.38 -39.67 45.96
CA ASN A 228 48.76 -40.16 45.89
C ASN A 228 49.64 -39.61 47.03
N PHE A 229 49.44 -38.36 47.44
CA PHE A 229 50.15 -37.78 48.58
C PHE A 229 49.80 -38.47 49.91
N ILE A 230 48.52 -38.81 50.13
CA ILE A 230 48.08 -39.56 51.32
C ILE A 230 48.61 -41.00 51.30
N LYS A 231 48.68 -41.65 50.14
CA LYS A 231 49.25 -43.00 50.00
C LYS A 231 50.74 -43.07 50.35
N ASN A 232 51.52 -42.05 50.01
CA ASN A 232 52.95 -41.97 50.32
C ASN A 232 53.26 -41.58 51.78
N LEU A 233 52.27 -41.13 52.56
CA LEU A 233 52.43 -40.79 53.98
C LEU A 233 52.11 -41.98 54.91
N LEU A 234 51.43 -43.01 54.39
CA LEU A 234 50.94 -44.16 55.16
C LEU A 234 51.71 -45.48 54.90
N PHE A 235 52.83 -45.43 54.17
CA PHE A 235 53.79 -46.53 54.03
C PHE A 235 55.24 -46.02 54.08
#